data_AF-A0A835N3G6-F1
#
_entry.id   AF-A0A835N3G6-F1
#
_cell.length_a   1.000
_cell.length_b   1.000
_cell.length_c   1.000
_cell.angle_alpha   90.00
_cell.angle_beta   90.00
_cell.angle_gamma   90.00
#
_symmetry.space_group_name_H-M   'P 1'
#
loop_
_entity.id
_entity.type
_entity.pdbx_description
1 polymer ?
#
loop_
_entity_poly.entity_id
_entity_poly.type
_entity_poly.pdbx_seq_one_letter_code
_entity_poly.pdbx_strand_id
1 'polypeptide(L)'
;MSPTLYFFRIAISFVPGKCFSIAPSRPYDRFACHYDPYGPIYNDRERVEIFISDAGILAVSYGLYRLAVAKGLAWVLCVYGGPLLVVNAFLVMITYLQHTHPSLPHYDSSEWDWLKGALATVDRDYGILNKVFHNITDTHVAHHLLSMMPHYHAMEATKAIKPILGDYYQSDGTPVFKAMWREARECVYVHPDDDDNQKSKGVFWYRNKLD
;
A
#
# COMPACT_ATOMS: atom_id res chain seq x y z
N MET A 1 20.32 -7.03 0.51
CA MET A 1 19.25 -8.03 0.72
C MET A 1 18.70 -8.42 -0.65
N SER A 2 18.55 -9.70 -0.98
CA SER A 2 18.13 -10.11 -2.34
C SER A 2 16.72 -9.57 -2.68
N PRO A 3 16.52 -8.93 -3.84
CA PRO A 3 15.22 -8.38 -4.27
C PRO A 3 14.08 -9.41 -4.27
N THR A 4 14.40 -10.68 -4.52
CA THR A 4 13.45 -11.80 -4.41
C THR A 4 12.96 -12.00 -2.98
N LEU A 5 13.84 -11.83 -1.99
CA LEU A 5 13.51 -11.95 -0.57
C LEU A 5 12.68 -10.74 -0.07
N TYR A 6 12.86 -9.58 -0.70
CA TYR A 6 12.08 -8.37 -0.42
C TYR A 6 10.65 -8.51 -0.96
N PHE A 7 10.47 -8.97 -2.21
CA PHE A 7 9.16 -9.25 -2.79
C PHE A 7 8.38 -10.33 -2.01
N PHE A 8 9.07 -11.42 -1.61
CA PHE A 8 8.49 -12.45 -0.74
C PHE A 8 8.10 -11.91 0.64
N ARG A 9 8.89 -11.00 1.21
CA ARG A 9 8.53 -10.33 2.47
C ARG A 9 7.31 -9.44 2.31
N ILE A 10 7.14 -8.67 1.23
CA ILE A 10 5.98 -7.79 1.11
C ILE A 10 4.70 -8.61 0.83
N ALA A 11 4.78 -9.66 0.01
CA ALA A 11 3.64 -10.52 -0.30
C ALA A 11 3.15 -11.36 0.91
N ILE A 12 4.07 -11.79 1.79
CA ILE A 12 3.73 -12.61 2.97
C ILE A 12 3.52 -11.77 4.23
N SER A 13 4.22 -10.64 4.42
CA SER A 13 4.13 -9.85 5.66
C SER A 13 2.80 -9.11 5.83
N PHE A 14 1.96 -9.04 4.79
CA PHE A 14 0.66 -8.37 4.92
C PHE A 14 -0.32 -9.15 5.80
N VAL A 15 -0.14 -10.47 5.99
CA VAL A 15 -1.11 -11.30 6.75
C VAL A 15 -0.66 -11.60 8.19
N PRO A 16 0.61 -11.90 8.52
CA PRO A 16 1.03 -12.12 9.92
C PRO A 16 1.87 -10.98 10.53
N GLY A 17 2.63 -10.23 9.71
CA GLY A 17 3.64 -9.29 10.20
C GLY A 17 3.07 -8.02 10.82
N LYS A 18 1.98 -7.50 10.24
CA LYS A 18 1.26 -6.33 10.79
C LYS A 18 0.44 -6.67 12.04
N CYS A 19 0.05 -7.92 12.20
CA CYS A 19 -0.84 -8.37 13.26
C CYS A 19 -0.20 -8.39 14.66
N PHE A 20 1.13 -8.54 14.73
CA PHE A 20 1.87 -8.62 15.99
C PHE A 20 2.87 -7.48 16.23
N SER A 21 3.06 -6.54 15.29
CA SER A 21 3.98 -5.42 15.50
C SER A 21 3.62 -4.23 14.63
N ILE A 22 3.48 -3.06 15.25
CA ILE A 22 3.40 -1.78 14.54
C ILE A 22 4.81 -1.47 13.99
N ALA A 23 4.86 -0.95 12.78
CA ALA A 23 6.00 -0.17 12.33
C ALA A 23 6.34 0.92 13.39
N PRO A 24 7.62 1.16 13.71
CA PRO A 24 8.07 1.90 14.90
C PRO A 24 7.81 3.42 14.87
N SER A 25 6.78 3.92 14.18
CA SER A 25 6.59 5.36 13.97
C SER A 25 5.94 6.10 15.16
N ARG A 26 5.26 5.40 16.08
CA ARG A 26 4.74 6.00 17.32
C ARG A 26 5.20 5.22 18.55
N PRO A 27 5.75 5.88 19.58
CA PRO A 27 6.03 5.24 20.86
C PRO A 27 4.71 4.96 21.58
N TYR A 28 4.62 3.80 22.21
CA TYR A 28 3.49 3.40 23.06
C TYR A 28 4.03 2.89 24.41
N ASP A 29 3.29 3.16 25.48
CA ASP A 29 3.68 2.78 26.85
C ASP A 29 3.59 1.27 27.13
N ARG A 30 2.98 0.52 26.21
CA ARG A 30 2.84 -0.95 26.27
C ARG A 30 2.98 -1.54 24.88
N PHE A 31 3.16 -2.86 24.83
CA PHE A 31 3.14 -3.61 23.59
C PHE A 31 1.84 -3.37 22.83
N ALA A 32 1.96 -3.05 21.55
CA ALA A 32 0.85 -2.67 20.71
C ALA A 32 0.48 -3.81 19.76
N CYS A 33 -0.71 -4.37 19.96
CA CYS A 33 -1.22 -5.57 19.29
C CYS A 33 -2.58 -5.25 18.66
N HIS A 34 -2.81 -5.67 17.42
CA HIS A 34 -4.08 -5.44 16.71
C HIS A 34 -5.21 -6.36 17.21
N TYR A 35 -4.87 -7.47 17.86
CA TYR A 35 -5.81 -8.44 18.46
C TYR A 35 -6.05 -8.19 19.96
N ASP A 36 -5.51 -7.09 20.50
CA ASP A 36 -5.76 -6.70 21.87
C ASP A 36 -6.78 -5.54 21.85
N PRO A 37 -8.04 -5.76 22.25
CA PRO A 37 -9.04 -4.70 22.34
C PRO A 37 -8.62 -3.57 23.28
N TYR A 38 -7.68 -3.81 24.20
CA TYR A 38 -7.11 -2.81 25.10
C TYR A 38 -5.71 -2.35 24.67
N GLY A 39 -5.34 -2.62 23.41
CA GLY A 39 -4.11 -2.15 22.81
C GLY A 39 -4.08 -0.62 22.78
N PRO A 40 -2.89 0.00 22.95
CA PRO A 40 -2.75 1.46 23.03
C PRO A 40 -2.98 2.18 21.68
N ILE A 41 -3.38 1.43 20.65
CA ILE A 41 -3.65 1.88 19.27
C ILE A 41 -5.09 2.38 19.14
N TYR A 42 -6.00 1.81 19.92
CA TYR A 42 -7.45 1.94 19.72
C TYR A 42 -8.10 2.82 20.78
N ASN A 43 -9.19 3.46 20.38
CA ASN A 43 -10.09 4.17 21.29
C ASN A 43 -11.12 3.20 21.90
N ASP A 44 -11.68 3.57 23.04
CA ASP A 44 -12.66 2.75 23.78
C ASP A 44 -13.89 2.34 22.95
N ARG A 45 -14.26 3.15 21.95
CA ARG A 45 -15.41 2.91 21.07
C ARG A 45 -15.19 1.76 20.08
N GLU A 46 -13.95 1.49 19.71
CA GLU A 46 -13.59 0.50 18.68
C GLU A 46 -13.48 -0.92 19.27
N ARG A 47 -13.47 -1.05 20.61
CA ARG A 47 -13.24 -2.32 21.32
C ARG A 47 -14.20 -3.44 20.91
N VAL A 48 -15.47 -3.12 20.76
CA VAL A 48 -16.50 -4.09 20.36
C VAL A 48 -16.23 -4.60 18.95
N GLU A 49 -15.81 -3.72 18.03
CA GLU A 49 -15.48 -4.08 16.66
C GLU A 49 -14.25 -4.99 16.61
N ILE A 50 -13.27 -4.77 17.47
CA ILE A 50 -12.09 -5.63 17.61
C ILE A 50 -12.50 -7.02 18.08
N PHE A 51 -13.32 -7.14 19.13
CA PHE A 51 -13.83 -8.44 19.58
C PHE A 51 -14.59 -9.20 18.49
N ILE A 52 -15.43 -8.50 17.72
CA ILE A 52 -16.16 -9.09 16.59
C ILE A 52 -15.20 -9.56 15.50
N SER A 53 -14.18 -8.74 15.18
CA SER A 53 -13.13 -9.09 14.22
C SER A 53 -12.36 -10.34 14.64
N ASP A 54 -11.91 -10.41 15.90
CA ASP A 54 -11.18 -11.55 16.45
C ASP A 54 -12.02 -12.84 16.40
N ALA A 55 -13.31 -12.74 16.78
CA ALA A 55 -14.24 -13.85 16.66
C ALA A 55 -14.43 -14.29 15.20
N GLY A 56 -14.48 -13.35 14.26
CA GLY A 56 -14.54 -13.63 12.82
C GLY A 56 -13.30 -14.36 12.32
N ILE A 57 -12.10 -13.94 12.74
CA ILE A 57 -10.84 -14.60 12.38
C ILE A 57 -10.80 -16.03 12.93
N LEU A 58 -11.22 -16.23 14.17
CA LEU A 58 -11.33 -17.57 14.77
C LEU A 58 -12.33 -18.45 14.01
N ALA A 59 -13.49 -17.89 13.63
CA ALA A 59 -14.51 -18.62 12.88
C ALA A 59 -14.02 -19.04 11.49
N VAL A 60 -13.37 -18.14 10.73
CA VAL A 60 -12.79 -18.46 9.42
C VAL A 60 -11.67 -19.50 9.57
N SER A 61 -10.79 -19.34 10.55
CA SER A 61 -9.71 -20.28 10.82
C SER A 61 -10.25 -21.67 11.15
N TYR A 62 -11.30 -21.75 11.96
CA TYR A 62 -11.99 -23.00 12.26
C TYR A 62 -12.65 -23.61 11.02
N GLY A 63 -13.32 -22.80 10.19
CA GLY A 63 -13.89 -23.25 8.92
C GLY A 63 -12.84 -23.85 7.97
N LEU A 64 -11.69 -23.18 7.82
CA LEU A 64 -10.56 -23.67 7.03
C LEU A 64 -9.96 -24.96 7.61
N TYR A 65 -9.86 -25.06 8.94
CA TYR A 65 -9.45 -26.29 9.61
C TYR A 65 -10.40 -27.45 9.30
N ARG A 66 -11.71 -27.23 9.40
CA ARG A 66 -12.72 -28.25 9.07
C ARG A 66 -12.66 -28.68 7.61
N LEU A 67 -12.43 -27.74 6.70
CA LEU A 67 -12.23 -28.04 5.28
C LEU A 67 -10.94 -28.83 5.04
N ALA A 68 -9.85 -28.49 5.73
CA ALA A 68 -8.59 -29.20 5.63
C ALA A 68 -8.72 -30.64 6.14
N VAL A 69 -9.46 -30.87 7.23
CA VAL A 69 -9.76 -32.22 7.76
C VAL A 69 -10.62 -33.01 6.76
N ALA A 70 -11.61 -32.38 6.14
CA ALA A 70 -12.57 -33.07 5.25
C ALA A 70 -12.07 -33.30 3.82
N LYS A 71 -11.22 -32.40 3.28
CA LYS A 71 -10.78 -32.40 1.87
C LYS A 71 -9.27 -32.49 1.70
N GLY A 72 -8.51 -32.44 2.79
CA GLY A 72 -7.05 -32.40 2.79
C GLY A 72 -6.49 -30.97 2.70
N LEU A 73 -5.32 -30.77 3.28
CA LEU A 73 -4.63 -29.49 3.29
C LEU A 73 -4.30 -28.97 1.88
N ALA A 74 -3.84 -29.86 0.99
CA ALA A 74 -3.50 -29.49 -0.38
C ALA A 74 -4.69 -28.89 -1.14
N TRP A 75 -5.89 -29.45 -0.94
CA TRP A 75 -7.12 -28.93 -1.54
C TRP A 75 -7.43 -27.50 -1.07
N VAL A 76 -7.34 -27.25 0.24
CA VAL A 76 -7.55 -25.92 0.82
C VAL A 76 -6.51 -24.93 0.31
N LEU A 77 -5.24 -25.34 0.23
CA LEU A 77 -4.18 -24.49 -0.32
C LEU A 77 -4.42 -24.17 -1.79
N CYS A 78 -4.89 -25.10 -2.61
CA CYS A 78 -5.16 -24.83 -4.03
C CYS A 78 -6.40 -23.94 -4.25
N VAL A 79 -7.48 -24.16 -3.50
CA VAL A 79 -8.77 -23.46 -3.71
C VAL A 79 -8.84 -22.13 -2.99
N TYR A 80 -8.19 -22.01 -1.84
CA TYR A 80 -8.23 -20.80 -1.01
C TYR A 80 -6.85 -20.14 -0.90
N GLY A 81 -5.82 -20.89 -0.49
CA GLY A 81 -4.49 -20.33 -0.22
C GLY A 81 -3.82 -19.69 -1.45
N GLY A 82 -3.79 -20.39 -2.58
CA GLY A 82 -3.18 -19.93 -3.83
C GLY A 82 -3.85 -18.67 -4.38
N PRO A 83 -5.18 -18.67 -4.59
CA PRO A 83 -5.90 -17.46 -5.00
C PRO A 83 -5.72 -16.29 -4.04
N LEU A 84 -5.75 -16.54 -2.72
CA LEU A 84 -5.50 -15.51 -1.72
C LEU A 84 -4.10 -14.90 -1.85
N LEU A 85 -3.06 -15.72 -2.03
CA LEU A 85 -1.69 -15.24 -2.23
C LEU A 85 -1.54 -14.43 -3.52
N VAL A 86 -2.18 -14.86 -4.61
CA VAL A 86 -2.14 -14.15 -5.90
C VAL A 86 -2.81 -12.77 -5.78
N VAL A 87 -3.99 -12.69 -5.17
CA VAL A 87 -4.69 -11.42 -4.94
C VAL A 87 -3.87 -10.50 -4.04
N ASN A 88 -3.30 -11.02 -2.94
CA ASN A 88 -2.45 -10.23 -2.05
C ASN A 88 -1.18 -9.73 -2.76
N ALA A 89 -0.55 -10.56 -3.59
CA ALA A 89 0.62 -10.16 -4.38
C ALA A 89 0.27 -9.00 -5.34
N PHE A 90 -0.90 -9.04 -5.99
CA PHE A 90 -1.36 -7.94 -6.84
C PHE A 90 -1.67 -6.67 -6.05
N LEU A 91 -2.40 -6.77 -4.93
CA LEU A 91 -2.72 -5.62 -4.07
C LEU A 91 -1.45 -4.92 -3.58
N VAL A 92 -0.48 -5.71 -3.10
CA VAL A 92 0.83 -5.24 -2.68
C VAL A 92 1.56 -4.55 -3.83
N MET A 93 1.64 -5.20 -4.99
CA MET A 93 2.38 -4.67 -6.14
C MET A 93 1.77 -3.35 -6.64
N ILE A 94 0.45 -3.30 -6.77
CA ILE A 94 -0.30 -2.11 -7.21
C ILE A 94 -0.03 -0.95 -6.25
N THR A 95 -0.31 -1.13 -4.96
CA THR A 95 -0.14 -0.08 -3.95
C THR A 95 1.32 0.34 -3.78
N TYR A 96 2.26 -0.61 -3.80
CA TYR A 96 3.69 -0.31 -3.71
C TYR A 96 4.14 0.58 -4.86
N LEU A 97 3.88 0.20 -6.12
CA LEU A 97 4.31 1.01 -7.26
C LEU A 97 3.58 2.35 -7.36
N GLN A 98 2.33 2.43 -6.93
CA GLN A 98 1.58 3.67 -6.95
C GLN A 98 2.03 4.69 -5.89
N HIS A 99 2.62 4.21 -4.78
CA HIS A 99 3.02 5.05 -3.64
C HIS A 99 4.52 5.06 -3.38
N THR A 100 5.31 4.36 -4.19
CA THR A 100 6.76 4.33 -4.09
C THR A 100 7.35 4.63 -5.46
N HIS A 101 7.92 5.82 -5.62
CA HIS A 101 8.58 6.25 -6.85
C HIS A 101 9.53 7.43 -6.54
N PRO A 102 10.71 7.56 -7.17
CA PRO A 102 11.68 8.61 -6.88
C PRO A 102 11.17 10.04 -7.05
N SER A 103 10.18 10.24 -7.94
CA SER A 103 9.54 11.55 -8.14
C SER A 103 8.39 11.86 -7.18
N LEU A 104 8.10 10.99 -6.21
CA LEU A 104 7.05 11.25 -5.23
C LEU A 104 7.64 11.92 -3.98
N PRO A 105 7.14 13.12 -3.64
CA PRO A 105 7.54 13.80 -2.41
C PRO A 105 6.89 13.14 -1.20
N HIS A 106 7.59 13.20 -0.08
CA HIS A 106 7.06 12.89 1.25
C HIS A 106 7.05 14.18 2.06
N TYR A 107 6.02 14.38 2.86
CA TYR A 107 5.82 15.62 3.60
C TYR A 107 5.77 15.34 5.09
N ASP A 108 6.44 16.17 5.89
CA ASP A 108 6.15 16.23 7.32
C ASP A 108 4.91 17.08 7.62
N SER A 109 4.56 17.20 8.89
CA SER A 109 3.38 17.96 9.34
C SER A 109 3.42 19.45 9.03
N SER A 110 4.58 20.03 8.71
CA SER A 110 4.71 21.46 8.39
C SER A 110 4.36 21.76 6.93
N GLU A 111 4.59 20.81 6.03
CA GLU A 111 4.32 20.96 4.60
C GLU A 111 3.07 20.22 4.13
N TRP A 112 2.62 19.20 4.86
CA TRP A 112 1.51 18.36 4.43
C TRP A 112 0.17 19.10 4.47
N ASP A 113 -0.59 18.98 3.38
CA ASP A 113 -2.02 19.25 3.32
C ASP A 113 -2.72 18.12 2.55
N TRP A 114 -4.06 18.13 2.55
CA TRP A 114 -4.85 17.09 1.88
C TRP A 114 -4.51 16.94 0.39
N LEU A 115 -4.32 18.05 -0.32
CA LEU A 115 -4.09 18.03 -1.77
C LEU A 115 -2.68 17.52 -2.10
N LYS A 116 -1.65 18.02 -1.40
CA LYS A 116 -0.27 17.52 -1.52
C LYS A 116 -0.20 16.03 -1.19
N GLY A 117 -0.90 15.60 -0.14
CA GLY A 117 -1.01 14.19 0.22
C GLY A 117 -1.70 13.33 -0.85
N ALA A 118 -2.82 13.81 -1.41
CA ALA A 118 -3.56 13.11 -2.45
C ALA A 118 -2.76 13.02 -3.77
N LEU A 119 -1.92 14.00 -4.07
CA LEU A 119 -1.06 14.02 -5.26
C LEU A 119 0.28 13.27 -5.06
N ALA A 120 0.59 12.80 -3.85
CA ALA A 120 1.77 11.97 -3.57
C ALA A 120 1.57 10.51 -4.04
N THR A 121 1.21 10.36 -5.32
CA THR A 121 0.94 9.09 -5.96
C THR A 121 1.17 9.16 -7.46
N VAL A 122 1.41 8.02 -8.11
CA VAL A 122 1.75 7.94 -9.54
C VAL A 122 0.85 6.94 -10.26
N ASP A 123 0.32 7.34 -11.41
CA ASP A 123 -0.39 6.43 -12.31
C ASP A 123 0.61 5.53 -13.05
N ARG A 124 0.28 4.25 -13.15
CA ARG A 124 1.13 3.22 -13.76
C ARG A 124 0.41 2.54 -14.91
N ASP A 125 1.15 2.32 -16.00
CA ASP A 125 0.67 1.51 -17.12
C ASP A 125 1.21 0.08 -17.04
N TYR A 126 0.32 -0.88 -16.73
CA TYR A 126 0.61 -2.32 -16.70
C TYR A 126 0.11 -3.03 -17.96
N GLY A 127 -0.27 -2.29 -19.01
CA GLY A 127 -0.77 -2.81 -20.27
C GLY A 127 -2.12 -3.49 -20.10
N ILE A 128 -2.21 -4.79 -20.45
CA ILE A 128 -3.48 -5.53 -20.37
C ILE A 128 -4.02 -5.63 -18.94
N LEU A 129 -3.13 -5.58 -17.94
CA LEU A 129 -3.52 -5.65 -16.54
C LEU A 129 -4.31 -4.41 -16.09
N ASN A 130 -4.20 -3.26 -16.76
CA ASN A 130 -5.03 -2.10 -16.44
C ASN A 130 -6.51 -2.50 -16.54
N LYS A 131 -6.91 -3.18 -17.62
CA LYS A 131 -8.29 -3.64 -17.79
C LYS A 131 -8.70 -4.70 -16.76
N VAL A 132 -7.80 -5.64 -16.45
CA VAL A 132 -8.04 -6.67 -15.42
C VAL A 132 -8.28 -6.05 -14.05
N PHE A 133 -7.57 -4.96 -13.75
CA PHE A 133 -7.70 -4.22 -12.50
C PHE A 133 -8.64 -3.00 -12.61
N HIS A 134 -9.54 -2.98 -13.59
CA HIS A 134 -10.55 -1.92 -13.76
C HIS A 134 -9.98 -0.50 -13.85
N ASN A 135 -8.80 -0.37 -14.46
CA ASN A 135 -8.00 0.85 -14.63
C ASN A 135 -7.55 1.50 -13.31
N ILE A 136 -7.58 0.78 -12.19
CA ILE A 136 -7.08 1.33 -10.91
C ILE A 136 -5.59 1.73 -11.00
N THR A 137 -4.84 1.11 -11.90
CA THR A 137 -3.40 1.35 -12.08
C THR A 137 -3.13 2.68 -12.76
N ASP A 138 -3.93 3.05 -13.76
CA ASP A 138 -3.77 4.22 -14.62
C ASP A 138 -4.83 5.32 -14.38
N THR A 139 -5.59 5.21 -13.28
CA THR A 139 -6.50 6.25 -12.77
C THR A 139 -6.37 6.47 -11.26
N HIS A 140 -5.23 6.10 -10.69
CA HIS A 140 -5.01 6.12 -9.25
C HIS A 140 -4.91 7.53 -8.69
N VAL A 141 -4.30 8.47 -9.40
CA VAL A 141 -4.29 9.89 -9.01
C VAL A 141 -5.72 10.42 -8.91
N ALA A 142 -6.60 10.07 -9.87
CA ALA A 142 -8.00 10.44 -9.82
C ALA A 142 -8.72 9.78 -8.63
N HIS A 143 -8.39 8.52 -8.32
CA HIS A 143 -8.90 7.83 -7.14
C HIS A 143 -8.47 8.52 -5.83
N HIS A 144 -7.25 9.05 -5.73
CA HIS A 144 -6.85 9.78 -4.53
C HIS A 144 -7.58 11.11 -4.35
N LEU A 145 -7.79 11.84 -5.45
CA LEU A 145 -8.53 13.11 -5.41
C LEU A 145 -10.03 12.89 -5.17
N LEU A 146 -10.59 11.78 -5.69
CA LEU A 146 -12.03 11.49 -5.71
C LEU A 146 -12.27 10.02 -5.31
N SER A 147 -11.89 9.66 -4.09
CA SER A 147 -11.88 8.25 -3.61
C SER A 147 -13.24 7.57 -3.55
N MET A 148 -14.32 8.34 -3.52
CA MET A 148 -15.69 7.85 -3.57
C MET A 148 -16.20 7.60 -5.00
N MET A 149 -15.43 7.99 -6.03
CA MET A 149 -15.81 7.80 -7.43
C MET A 149 -15.74 6.32 -7.81
N PRO A 150 -16.75 5.79 -8.51
CA PRO A 150 -16.69 4.43 -9.03
C PRO A 150 -15.73 4.31 -10.22
N HIS A 151 -15.11 3.13 -10.37
CA HIS A 151 -14.07 2.88 -11.38
C HIS A 151 -14.51 3.11 -12.84
N TYR A 152 -15.81 3.01 -13.15
CA TYR A 152 -16.32 3.13 -14.52
C TYR A 152 -16.28 4.56 -15.08
N HIS A 153 -16.18 5.59 -14.23
CA HIS A 153 -15.91 6.98 -14.66
C HIS A 153 -14.47 7.43 -14.39
N ALA A 154 -13.63 6.59 -13.79
CA ALA A 154 -12.29 7.00 -13.38
C ALA A 154 -11.42 7.44 -14.57
N MET A 155 -11.54 6.76 -15.71
CA MET A 155 -10.82 7.14 -16.94
C MET A 155 -11.27 8.48 -17.51
N GLU A 156 -12.55 8.81 -17.40
CA GLU A 156 -13.10 10.10 -17.84
C GLU A 156 -12.58 11.21 -16.95
N ALA A 157 -12.65 11.01 -15.63
CA ALA A 157 -12.11 11.93 -14.64
C ALA A 157 -10.60 12.15 -14.82
N THR A 158 -9.82 11.08 -14.99
CA THR A 158 -8.37 11.17 -15.25
C THR A 158 -8.06 12.07 -16.46
N LYS A 159 -8.81 11.92 -17.57
CA LYS A 159 -8.62 12.77 -18.76
C LYS A 159 -8.95 14.24 -18.48
N ALA A 160 -9.94 14.52 -17.64
CA ALA A 160 -10.33 15.87 -17.29
C ALA A 160 -9.35 16.54 -16.31
N ILE A 161 -8.81 15.81 -15.33
CA ILE A 161 -7.91 16.37 -14.32
C ILE A 161 -6.46 16.52 -14.81
N LYS A 162 -5.99 15.65 -15.71
CA LYS A 162 -4.62 15.70 -16.27
C LYS A 162 -4.20 17.10 -16.74
N PRO A 163 -4.96 17.80 -17.60
CA PRO A 163 -4.59 19.15 -18.06
C PRO A 163 -4.68 20.22 -16.97
N ILE A 164 -5.49 19.99 -15.92
CA ILE A 164 -5.64 20.93 -14.79
C ILE A 164 -4.44 20.81 -13.85
N LEU A 165 -4.02 19.58 -13.57
CA LEU A 165 -2.89 19.29 -12.69
C LEU A 165 -1.55 19.60 -13.34
N GLY A 166 -1.44 19.48 -14.67
CA GLY A 166 -0.21 19.79 -15.40
C GLY A 166 0.99 19.04 -14.83
N ASP A 167 2.02 19.79 -14.43
CA ASP A 167 3.28 19.26 -13.88
C ASP A 167 3.11 18.50 -12.56
N TYR A 168 1.99 18.70 -11.85
CA TYR A 168 1.68 17.98 -10.62
C TYR A 168 1.13 16.57 -10.87
N TYR A 169 0.69 16.25 -12.08
CA TYR A 169 0.20 14.91 -12.41
C TYR A 169 1.36 13.97 -12.71
N GLN A 170 1.51 12.93 -11.88
CA GLN A 170 2.57 11.93 -12.02
C GLN A 170 2.05 10.69 -12.76
N SER A 171 2.77 10.28 -13.80
CA SER A 171 2.56 8.98 -14.46
C SER A 171 3.87 8.35 -14.90
N ASP A 172 3.94 7.03 -14.85
CA ASP A 172 5.10 6.26 -15.29
C ASP A 172 4.68 5.01 -16.08
N GLY A 173 5.09 4.99 -17.36
CA GLY A 173 4.86 3.88 -18.30
C GLY A 173 5.94 2.80 -18.28
N THR A 174 6.86 2.83 -17.30
CA THR A 174 7.90 1.81 -17.16
C THR A 174 7.26 0.43 -16.94
N PRO A 175 7.66 -0.63 -17.68
CA PRO A 175 7.10 -1.97 -17.51
C PRO A 175 7.19 -2.46 -16.07
N VAL A 176 6.14 -3.13 -15.58
CA VAL A 176 5.93 -3.50 -14.16
C VAL A 176 7.18 -4.09 -13.51
N PHE A 177 7.81 -5.09 -14.13
CA PHE A 177 9.00 -5.74 -13.56
C PHE A 177 10.20 -4.79 -13.44
N LYS A 178 10.38 -3.91 -14.43
CA LYS A 178 11.46 -2.91 -14.41
C LYS A 178 11.17 -1.82 -13.38
N ALA A 179 9.91 -1.39 -13.25
CA ALA A 179 9.48 -0.47 -12.21
C ALA A 179 9.72 -1.06 -10.82
N MET A 180 9.23 -2.28 -10.55
CA MET A 180 9.45 -2.96 -9.26
C MET A 180 10.93 -3.05 -8.90
N TRP A 181 11.78 -3.38 -9.88
CA TRP A 181 13.21 -3.43 -9.66
C TRP A 181 13.82 -2.07 -9.35
N ARG A 182 13.41 -1.02 -10.08
CA ARG A 182 13.85 0.35 -9.83
C ARG A 182 13.45 0.79 -8.43
N GLU A 183 12.18 0.68 -8.04
CA GLU A 183 11.72 1.21 -6.75
C GLU A 183 12.34 0.46 -5.58
N ALA A 184 12.51 -0.86 -5.71
CA ALA A 184 13.20 -1.64 -4.68
C ALA A 184 14.67 -1.25 -4.49
N ARG A 185 15.30 -0.64 -5.50
CA ARG A 185 16.70 -0.20 -5.47
C ARG A 185 16.86 1.28 -5.15
N GLU A 186 15.99 2.13 -5.67
CA GLU A 186 16.10 3.58 -5.61
C GLU A 186 15.33 4.17 -4.41
N CYS A 187 14.27 3.50 -3.94
CA CYS A 187 13.38 3.98 -2.89
C CYS A 187 13.60 3.24 -1.55
N VAL A 188 14.79 3.40 -0.97
CA VAL A 188 15.18 2.68 0.26
C VAL A 188 14.79 3.45 1.52
N TYR A 189 15.03 4.75 1.54
CA TYR A 189 14.65 5.65 2.63
C TYR A 189 14.38 7.05 2.09
N VAL A 190 13.79 7.92 2.91
CA VAL A 190 13.51 9.31 2.55
C VAL A 190 14.47 10.26 3.26
N HIS A 191 15.00 11.25 2.53
CA HIS A 191 15.92 12.26 3.04
C HIS A 191 15.38 13.66 2.74
N PRO A 192 15.62 14.67 3.60
CA PRO A 192 15.33 16.07 3.26
C PRO A 192 15.93 16.45 1.92
N ASP A 193 15.29 17.39 1.24
CA ASP A 193 15.86 18.00 0.03
C ASP A 193 17.17 18.73 0.37
N ASP A 194 18.19 18.58 -0.49
CA ASP A 194 19.52 19.16 -0.29
C ASP A 194 19.63 20.61 -0.78
N ASP A 195 18.53 21.18 -1.30
CA ASP A 195 18.48 22.55 -1.77
C ASP A 195 18.41 23.53 -0.57
N ASP A 196 19.50 24.24 -0.31
CA ASP A 196 19.71 25.25 0.76
C ASP A 196 18.72 26.43 0.71
N ASN A 197 17.84 26.48 -0.29
CA ASN A 197 16.74 27.44 -0.31
C ASN A 197 15.71 27.08 0.77
N GLN A 198 15.54 27.99 1.74
CA GLN A 198 14.59 27.91 2.88
C GLN A 198 13.12 27.51 2.57
N LYS A 199 12.74 27.32 1.30
CA LYS A 199 11.40 27.01 0.81
C LYS A 199 10.98 25.53 0.87
N SER A 200 11.89 24.59 1.08
CA SER A 200 11.61 23.14 1.06
C SER A 200 11.73 22.45 2.43
N LYS A 201 11.75 23.21 3.53
CA LYS A 201 11.75 22.64 4.89
C LYS A 201 10.50 21.77 5.07
N GLY A 202 10.67 20.46 5.21
CA GLY A 202 9.58 19.50 5.41
C GLY A 202 9.18 18.68 4.20
N VAL A 203 9.88 18.83 3.07
CA VAL A 203 9.78 17.94 1.89
C VAL A 203 10.95 16.96 1.88
N PHE A 204 10.64 15.69 1.67
CA PHE A 204 11.59 14.57 1.66
C PHE A 204 11.46 13.78 0.36
N TRP A 205 12.57 13.24 -0.11
CA TRP A 205 12.66 12.48 -1.36
C TRP A 205 13.33 11.13 -1.13
N TYR A 206 12.99 10.16 -1.96
CA TYR A 206 13.62 8.85 -1.91
C TYR A 206 15.11 8.90 -2.28
N ARG A 207 15.92 8.17 -1.51
CA ARG A 207 17.36 7.97 -1.73
C ARG A 207 17.71 6.49 -1.57
N ASN A 208 18.86 6.10 -2.12
CA ASN A 208 19.40 4.74 -2.07
C ASN A 208 20.82 4.61 -1.53
N LYS A 209 21.47 5.71 -1.16
CA LYS A 209 22.81 5.74 -0.56
C LYS A 209 22.73 6.49 0.75
N LEU A 210 23.00 5.81 1.86
CA LEU A 210 23.18 6.48 3.15
C LEU A 210 24.49 7.27 3.06
N ASP A 211 24.38 8.60 3.08
CA ASP A 211 25.53 9.50 3.19
C ASP A 211 26.10 9.52 4.62
#